data_AF-A0A6J6BQN6-F1
#
_entry.id   AF-A0A6J6BQN6-F1
#
_cell.length_a   1.000
_cell.length_b   1.000
_cell.length_c   1.000
_cell.angle_alpha   90.00
_cell.angle_beta   90.00
_cell.angle_gamma   90.00
#
_symmetry.space_group_name_H-M   'P 1'
#
loop_
_entity.id
_entity.type
_entity.pdbx_description
1 polymer ?
#
loop_
_entity_poly.entity_id
_entity_poly.type
_entity_poly.pdbx_seq_one_letter_code
_entity_poly.pdbx_strand_id
1 'polypeptide(L)'
;MSTSPAARPVLPDGFVVIVKEECETCRMVAPLLAQFECTVYTQDDPTFPHSVSPTHDADLSVSWHHDIETVPTLIKVMNGVELERTVGWSRAEWQRITGVHGLGDDLPVMRPGCGSMSVDPDLVDALRARFGGHVLKARRIELADLDDEMEALFDRGFTDGLPVVPPTEERVLRMLEGTTRAPDEVVAVVPPDLVEVTVEKIAINAVMAGCRPEYLPWVIAAVEAICTDEFNIHGVLATTMPVGPVIVCNGPGTRAIGMNAAGNALGQGNRANLTIGRAVQLVVRNVGGGRPGEVDRATHGNPGKISFCFAELEDGSPFTPLATSLGMPTDANALTVFAGEGPRCIVDQLARDPDSLANTFAACLRTLHNPKLVLGFDVILVVGPEHARVFAEAGWDRDRLLAELHARLQLSGEELVRGAHGIAEGIPEHLRSATLPKFRPGGILVVHAGGGAGLFSAMIGGWANGDIGSKPVTRLVGN
;
A
#
# COMPACT_ATOMS: atom_id res chain seq x y z
N MET A 1 0.19 -15.11 28.17
CA MET A 1 1.33 -16.02 28.47
C MET A 1 2.16 -16.12 27.20
N SER A 2 3.45 -15.81 27.26
CA SER A 2 4.35 -15.97 26.10
C SER A 2 4.49 -17.46 25.83
N THR A 3 3.74 -17.96 24.83
CA THR A 3 3.95 -19.30 24.29
C THR A 3 5.31 -19.27 23.59
N SER A 4 6.25 -20.04 24.13
CA SER A 4 7.43 -20.48 23.38
C SER A 4 6.97 -20.94 21.99
N PRO A 5 7.67 -20.60 20.89
CA PRO A 5 7.28 -21.10 19.57
C PRO A 5 7.07 -22.60 19.68
N ALA A 6 5.85 -23.05 19.37
CA ALA A 6 5.55 -24.48 19.40
C ALA A 6 6.55 -25.14 18.45
N ALA A 7 7.43 -25.98 19.00
CA ALA A 7 8.42 -26.65 18.17
C ALA A 7 7.66 -27.44 17.10
N ARG A 8 8.12 -27.35 15.84
CA ARG A 8 7.55 -28.10 14.72
C ARG A 8 7.33 -29.56 15.14
N PRO A 9 6.09 -30.07 15.18
CA PRO A 9 5.83 -31.46 15.54
C PRO A 9 6.63 -32.41 14.65
N VAL A 10 7.32 -33.39 15.23
CA VAL A 10 8.06 -34.38 14.44
C VAL A 10 7.08 -35.44 13.96
N LEU A 11 7.02 -35.69 12.65
CA LEU A 11 6.24 -36.80 12.11
C LEU A 11 6.93 -38.13 12.45
N PRO A 12 6.19 -39.18 12.85
CA PRO A 12 6.76 -40.49 13.08
C PRO A 12 7.25 -41.12 11.77
N ASP A 13 8.27 -41.98 11.87
CA ASP A 13 8.77 -42.76 10.75
C ASP A 13 7.69 -43.73 10.23
N GLY A 14 7.72 -43.99 8.92
CA GLY A 14 6.74 -44.83 8.22
C GLY A 14 5.78 -44.01 7.37
N PHE A 15 4.52 -44.44 7.30
CA PHE A 15 3.48 -43.72 6.57
C PHE A 15 2.64 -42.88 7.52
N VAL A 16 2.47 -41.60 7.19
CA VAL A 16 1.60 -40.68 7.90
C VAL A 16 0.46 -40.29 6.97
N VAL A 17 -0.78 -40.39 7.45
CA VAL A 17 -1.96 -40.00 6.69
C VAL A 17 -2.75 -38.94 7.46
N ILE A 18 -2.97 -37.79 6.83
CA ILE A 18 -3.77 -36.71 7.41
C ILE A 18 -5.12 -36.71 6.72
N VAL A 19 -6.19 -36.78 7.50
CA VAL A 19 -7.57 -36.93 7.03
C VAL A 19 -8.51 -35.97 7.76
N LYS A 20 -9.73 -35.83 7.24
CA LYS A 20 -10.85 -35.21 7.94
C LYS A 20 -12.15 -35.91 7.55
N GLU A 21 -13.04 -36.16 8.50
CA GLU A 21 -14.30 -36.87 8.31
C GLU A 21 -15.19 -36.17 7.29
N GLU A 22 -15.27 -34.84 7.28
CA GLU A 22 -16.12 -34.09 6.35
C GLU A 22 -15.70 -34.26 4.87
N CYS A 23 -14.49 -34.74 4.60
CA CYS A 23 -14.01 -35.01 3.25
C CYS A 23 -14.50 -36.37 2.73
N GLU A 24 -15.34 -36.35 1.69
CA GLU A 24 -15.82 -37.57 1.02
C GLU A 24 -14.69 -38.48 0.52
N THR A 25 -13.58 -37.91 0.07
CA THR A 25 -12.41 -38.69 -0.36
C THR A 25 -11.72 -39.35 0.83
N CYS A 26 -11.66 -38.69 1.99
CA CYS A 26 -11.16 -39.29 3.23
C CYS A 26 -12.05 -40.46 3.67
N ARG A 27 -13.39 -40.28 3.67
CA ARG A 27 -14.35 -41.36 3.99
C ARG A 27 -14.16 -42.57 3.09
N MET A 28 -13.94 -42.34 1.80
CA MET A 28 -13.71 -43.38 0.81
C MET A 28 -12.41 -44.17 1.07
N VAL A 29 -11.31 -43.50 1.40
CA VAL A 29 -10.01 -44.19 1.63
C VAL A 29 -9.85 -44.71 3.05
N ALA A 30 -10.69 -44.30 4.00
CA ALA A 30 -10.60 -44.69 5.41
C ALA A 30 -10.48 -46.22 5.64
N PRO A 31 -11.26 -47.10 4.97
CA PRO A 31 -11.11 -48.54 5.14
C PRO A 31 -9.75 -49.09 4.67
N LEU A 32 -9.06 -48.40 3.76
CA LEU A 32 -7.75 -48.83 3.24
C LEU A 32 -6.63 -48.64 4.26
N LEU A 33 -6.79 -47.70 5.20
CA LEU A 33 -5.75 -47.34 6.17
C LEU A 33 -5.40 -48.48 7.13
N ALA A 34 -6.29 -49.48 7.27
CA ALA A 34 -6.02 -50.69 8.04
C ALA A 34 -5.20 -51.75 7.27
N GLN A 35 -4.95 -51.55 5.97
CA GLN A 35 -4.24 -52.52 5.12
C GLN A 35 -2.72 -52.36 5.13
N PHE A 36 -2.21 -51.31 5.79
CA PHE A 36 -0.78 -51.07 5.98
C PHE A 36 -0.52 -50.33 7.29
N GLU A 37 0.71 -50.42 7.80
CA GLU A 37 1.11 -49.72 9.01
C GLU A 37 1.24 -48.21 8.71
N CYS A 38 0.39 -47.41 9.34
CA CYS A 38 0.43 -45.96 9.22
C CYS A 38 0.01 -45.27 10.52
N THR A 39 0.52 -44.05 10.72
CA THR A 39 0.01 -43.11 11.72
C THR A 39 -1.02 -42.21 11.07
N VAL A 40 -2.21 -42.10 11.65
CA VAL A 40 -3.27 -41.26 11.11
C VAL A 40 -3.51 -40.05 12.01
N TYR A 41 -3.53 -38.86 11.41
CA TYR A 41 -3.98 -37.63 12.04
C TYR A 41 -5.35 -37.22 11.47
N THR A 42 -6.28 -36.84 12.34
CA THR A 42 -7.62 -36.35 11.96
C THR A 42 -7.80 -34.90 12.41
N GLN A 43 -8.42 -34.08 11.56
CA GLN A 43 -8.54 -32.62 11.78
C GLN A 43 -9.85 -32.20 12.46
N ASP A 44 -10.93 -32.98 12.30
CA ASP A 44 -12.29 -32.61 12.71
C ASP A 44 -12.86 -33.58 13.77
N ASP A 45 -13.25 -34.80 13.38
CA ASP A 45 -13.76 -35.81 14.31
C ASP A 45 -12.59 -36.60 14.93
N PRO A 46 -12.40 -36.53 16.26
CA PRO A 46 -11.36 -37.30 16.96
C PRO A 46 -11.46 -38.81 16.77
N THR A 47 -12.62 -39.33 16.37
CA THR A 47 -12.87 -40.78 16.24
C THR A 47 -12.73 -41.31 14.80
N PHE A 48 -12.59 -40.41 13.83
CA PHE A 48 -12.40 -40.75 12.43
C PHE A 48 -10.91 -40.93 12.09
N PRO A 49 -10.51 -41.96 11.31
CA PRO A 49 -11.32 -43.04 10.77
C PRO A 49 -11.41 -44.23 11.74
N HIS A 50 -12.59 -44.84 11.86
CA HIS A 50 -12.86 -45.96 12.78
C HIS A 50 -12.07 -47.26 12.46
N SER A 51 -11.46 -47.35 11.28
CA SER A 51 -10.66 -48.50 10.84
C SER A 51 -9.31 -48.61 11.54
N VAL A 52 -8.84 -47.53 12.15
CA VAL A 52 -7.54 -47.41 12.82
C VAL A 52 -7.68 -46.58 14.11
N SER A 53 -6.59 -46.39 14.86
CA SER A 53 -6.56 -45.47 16.01
C SER A 53 -5.95 -44.12 15.57
N PRO A 54 -6.77 -43.09 15.28
CA PRO A 54 -6.27 -41.78 14.87
C PRO A 54 -5.73 -40.97 16.05
N THR A 55 -4.82 -40.05 15.74
CA THR A 55 -4.44 -38.94 16.63
C THR A 55 -5.22 -37.70 16.21
N HIS A 56 -5.94 -37.09 17.15
CA HIS A 56 -6.68 -35.86 16.86
C HIS A 56 -5.73 -34.65 16.83
N ASP A 57 -5.61 -34.02 15.67
CA ASP A 57 -4.85 -32.79 15.44
C ASP A 57 -5.71 -31.56 15.82
N ALA A 58 -6.16 -31.53 17.08
CA ALA A 58 -7.20 -30.62 17.58
C ALA A 58 -6.84 -29.13 17.42
N ASP A 59 -5.56 -28.81 17.47
CA ASP A 59 -5.07 -27.44 17.27
C ASP A 59 -4.49 -27.19 15.89
N LEU A 60 -4.60 -28.17 15.00
CA LEU A 60 -4.05 -28.16 13.66
C LEU A 60 -2.53 -27.95 13.62
N SER A 61 -1.82 -28.18 14.73
CA SER A 61 -0.37 -27.96 14.80
C SER A 61 0.39 -28.88 13.84
N VAL A 62 -0.04 -30.14 13.68
CA VAL A 62 0.60 -31.05 12.73
C VAL A 62 0.28 -30.62 11.30
N SER A 63 -0.99 -30.34 11.02
CA SER A 63 -1.43 -29.92 9.68
C SER A 63 -0.77 -28.61 9.22
N TRP A 64 -0.68 -27.63 10.12
CA TRP A 64 -0.05 -26.33 9.86
C TRP A 64 1.45 -26.47 9.58
N HIS A 65 2.20 -27.11 10.48
CA HIS A 65 3.66 -27.13 10.38
C HIS A 65 4.22 -28.06 9.28
N HIS A 66 3.36 -28.87 8.65
CA HIS A 66 3.74 -29.75 7.55
C HIS A 66 3.09 -29.38 6.22
N ASP A 67 2.54 -28.17 6.14
CA ASP A 67 1.96 -27.58 4.92
C ASP A 67 0.89 -28.51 4.30
N ILE A 68 -0.03 -28.98 5.15
CA ILE A 68 -1.11 -29.86 4.70
C ILE A 68 -2.21 -29.00 4.09
N GLU A 69 -2.15 -28.75 2.79
CA GLU A 69 -3.17 -27.94 2.10
C GLU A 69 -4.43 -28.75 1.73
N THR A 70 -4.27 -30.06 1.54
CA THR A 70 -5.33 -30.96 1.05
C THR A 70 -5.42 -32.20 1.92
N VAL A 71 -6.61 -32.78 2.05
CA VAL A 71 -6.84 -34.09 2.67
C VAL A 71 -7.68 -34.99 1.75
N PRO A 72 -7.42 -36.30 1.70
CA PRO A 72 -6.36 -37.00 2.44
C PRO A 72 -4.98 -36.64 1.89
N THR A 73 -3.98 -36.55 2.77
CA THR A 73 -2.56 -36.45 2.39
C THR A 73 -1.83 -37.66 2.97
N LEU A 74 -1.12 -38.39 2.12
CA LEU A 74 -0.26 -39.52 2.51
C LEU A 74 1.20 -39.07 2.37
N ILE A 75 1.97 -39.23 3.44
CA ILE A 75 3.38 -38.84 3.55
C ILE A 75 4.20 -40.06 3.93
N LYS A 76 5.34 -40.25 3.29
CA LYS A 76 6.37 -41.22 3.68
C LYS A 76 7.49 -40.50 4.43
N VAL A 77 7.76 -40.93 5.64
CA VAL A 77 8.71 -40.30 6.56
C VAL A 77 9.80 -41.28 6.96
N MET A 78 11.05 -40.82 7.01
CA MET A 78 12.20 -41.60 7.47
C MET A 78 13.19 -40.70 8.22
N ASN A 79 13.58 -41.12 9.42
CA ASN A 79 14.37 -40.31 10.36
C ASN A 79 13.75 -38.92 10.61
N GLY A 80 12.41 -38.84 10.68
CA GLY A 80 11.66 -37.59 10.85
C GLY A 80 11.70 -36.64 9.65
N VAL A 81 12.25 -37.06 8.51
CA VAL A 81 12.29 -36.30 7.26
C VAL A 81 11.26 -36.85 6.29
N GLU A 82 10.47 -35.96 5.71
CA GLU A 82 9.59 -36.31 4.62
C GLU A 82 10.41 -36.68 3.37
N LEU A 83 10.13 -37.88 2.83
CA LEU A 83 10.75 -38.35 1.59
C LEU A 83 9.85 -38.10 0.39
N GLU A 84 8.55 -38.29 0.56
CA GLU A 84 7.58 -38.25 -0.52
C GLU A 84 6.17 -38.06 0.02
N ARG A 85 5.31 -37.33 -0.72
CA ARG A 85 3.89 -37.16 -0.40
C ARG A 85 2.98 -37.30 -1.62
N THR A 86 1.72 -37.64 -1.39
CA THR A 86 0.64 -37.54 -2.37
C THR A 86 -0.62 -36.98 -1.71
N VAL A 87 -1.45 -36.28 -2.50
CA VAL A 87 -2.67 -35.60 -2.02
C VAL A 87 -3.90 -36.11 -2.75
N GLY A 88 -5.04 -36.13 -2.06
CA GLY A 88 -6.23 -36.79 -2.57
C GLY A 88 -6.04 -38.30 -2.71
N TRP A 89 -6.88 -38.91 -3.51
CA TRP A 89 -6.78 -40.33 -3.86
C TRP A 89 -6.25 -40.47 -5.29
N SER A 90 -5.16 -41.21 -5.43
CA SER A 90 -4.70 -41.77 -6.70
C SER A 90 -4.22 -43.18 -6.42
N ARG A 91 -4.91 -44.17 -6.97
CA ARG A 91 -4.59 -45.58 -6.75
C ARG A 91 -3.14 -45.90 -7.08
N ALA A 92 -2.67 -45.42 -8.23
CA ALA A 92 -1.29 -45.65 -8.67
C ALA A 92 -0.28 -45.05 -7.69
N GLU A 93 -0.50 -43.81 -7.24
CA GLU A 93 0.42 -43.14 -6.31
C GLU A 93 0.41 -43.76 -4.92
N TRP A 94 -0.77 -44.08 -4.39
CA TRP A 94 -0.89 -44.73 -3.09
C TRP A 94 -0.25 -46.12 -3.09
N GLN A 95 -0.48 -46.93 -4.13
CA GLN A 95 0.19 -48.24 -4.27
C GLN A 95 1.72 -48.10 -4.41
N ARG A 96 2.19 -47.10 -5.16
CA ARG A 96 3.62 -46.82 -5.35
C ARG A 96 4.32 -46.37 -4.07
N ILE A 97 3.72 -45.45 -3.31
CA ILE A 97 4.29 -44.89 -2.08
C ILE A 97 4.27 -45.95 -0.97
N THR A 98 3.12 -46.63 -0.79
CA THR A 98 2.94 -47.63 0.28
C THR A 98 3.63 -48.96 -0.02
N GLY A 99 3.82 -49.30 -1.30
CA GLY A 99 4.28 -50.62 -1.74
C GLY A 99 3.21 -51.71 -1.63
N VAL A 100 1.95 -51.37 -1.30
CA VAL A 100 0.85 -52.33 -1.17
C VAL A 100 0.21 -52.53 -2.53
N HIS A 101 0.46 -53.69 -3.15
CA HIS A 101 -0.19 -54.07 -4.40
C HIS A 101 -1.67 -54.39 -4.18
N GLY A 102 -2.54 -53.88 -5.08
CA GLY A 102 -3.99 -54.10 -5.00
C GLY A 102 -4.75 -53.19 -4.03
N LEU A 103 -4.07 -52.21 -3.40
CA LEU A 103 -4.71 -51.24 -2.51
C LEU A 103 -5.79 -50.45 -3.26
N GLY A 104 -7.05 -50.59 -2.83
CA GLY A 104 -8.19 -49.86 -3.38
C GLY A 104 -8.58 -50.27 -4.81
N ASP A 105 -8.44 -51.55 -5.17
CA ASP A 105 -8.80 -52.05 -6.50
C ASP A 105 -10.29 -51.87 -6.85
N ASP A 106 -11.14 -51.87 -5.82
CA ASP A 106 -12.58 -51.63 -5.86
C ASP A 106 -12.97 -50.15 -5.88
N LEU A 107 -12.01 -49.24 -5.67
CA LEU A 107 -12.23 -47.79 -5.71
C LEU A 107 -11.99 -47.19 -7.10
N PRO A 108 -12.47 -45.96 -7.37
CA PRO A 108 -12.11 -45.22 -8.57
C PRO A 108 -10.59 -45.08 -8.74
N VAL A 109 -10.10 -44.87 -9.96
CA VAL A 109 -8.65 -44.68 -10.21
C VAL A 109 -8.09 -43.49 -9.44
N MET A 110 -8.88 -42.43 -9.33
CA MET A 110 -8.46 -41.17 -8.73
C MET A 110 -9.67 -40.35 -8.27
N ARG A 111 -9.49 -39.56 -7.21
CA ARG A 111 -10.49 -38.63 -6.68
C ARG A 111 -9.78 -37.46 -5.99
N PRO A 112 -10.11 -36.20 -6.30
CA PRO A 112 -9.48 -35.06 -5.63
C PRO A 112 -9.81 -35.06 -4.13
N GLY A 113 -8.89 -34.52 -3.33
CA GLY A 113 -9.14 -34.24 -1.91
C GLY A 113 -10.00 -32.99 -1.69
N CYS A 114 -10.22 -32.65 -0.42
CA CYS A 114 -10.77 -31.37 0.01
C CYS A 114 -9.68 -30.53 0.69
N GLY A 115 -9.90 -29.23 0.83
CA GLY A 115 -8.99 -28.36 1.59
C GLY A 115 -8.86 -28.82 3.04
N SER A 116 -7.64 -28.82 3.57
CA SER A 116 -7.39 -29.03 5.00
C SER A 116 -8.01 -27.91 5.82
N MET A 117 -8.38 -28.20 7.07
CA MET A 117 -8.77 -27.16 8.03
C MET A 117 -7.63 -26.16 8.32
N SER A 118 -6.37 -26.53 8.11
CA SER A 118 -5.21 -25.64 8.34
C SER A 118 -5.09 -24.51 7.31
N VAL A 119 -5.77 -24.64 6.17
CA VAL A 119 -5.88 -23.61 5.11
C VAL A 119 -7.30 -23.08 4.98
N ASP A 120 -8.17 -23.39 5.95
CA ASP A 120 -9.54 -22.88 5.97
C ASP A 120 -9.51 -21.35 6.14
N PRO A 121 -10.17 -20.58 5.26
CA PRO A 121 -10.23 -19.13 5.37
C PRO A 121 -10.71 -18.61 6.73
N ASP A 122 -11.53 -19.37 7.44
CA ASP A 122 -12.07 -18.99 8.76
C ASP A 122 -11.08 -19.27 9.91
N LEU A 123 -10.06 -20.10 9.68
CA LEU A 123 -9.08 -20.52 10.70
C LEU A 123 -7.67 -20.01 10.43
N VAL A 124 -7.27 -19.86 9.17
CA VAL A 124 -5.88 -19.62 8.74
C VAL A 124 -5.25 -18.40 9.41
N ASP A 125 -6.02 -17.32 9.59
CA ASP A 125 -5.57 -16.09 10.24
C ASP A 125 -5.23 -16.33 11.73
N ALA A 126 -6.08 -17.07 12.44
CA ALA A 126 -5.86 -17.44 13.83
C ALA A 126 -4.71 -18.44 13.99
N LEU A 127 -4.58 -19.40 13.08
CA LEU A 127 -3.47 -20.35 13.07
C LEU A 127 -2.14 -19.63 12.79
N ARG A 128 -2.14 -18.65 11.88
CA ARG A 128 -0.98 -17.80 11.60
C ARG A 128 -0.57 -17.01 12.84
N ALA A 129 -1.50 -16.42 13.58
CA ALA A 129 -1.19 -15.77 14.85
C ALA A 129 -0.63 -16.76 15.87
N ARG A 130 -1.30 -17.91 16.05
CA ARG A 130 -0.91 -18.93 17.02
C ARG A 130 0.49 -19.50 16.78
N PHE A 131 0.83 -19.81 15.53
CA PHE A 131 2.08 -20.50 15.19
C PHE A 131 3.16 -19.58 14.61
N GLY A 132 2.76 -18.46 14.01
CA GLY A 132 3.65 -17.46 13.40
C GLY A 132 3.85 -16.18 14.23
N GLY A 133 3.05 -15.90 15.25
CA GLY A 133 3.08 -14.63 16.01
C GLY A 133 4.42 -14.30 16.69
N HIS A 134 5.33 -15.27 16.80
CA HIS A 134 6.70 -15.08 17.31
C HIS A 134 7.58 -14.18 16.42
N VAL A 135 7.21 -13.98 15.15
CA VAL A 135 7.89 -13.05 14.24
C VAL A 135 7.60 -11.59 14.60
N LEU A 136 6.48 -11.31 15.26
CA LEU A 136 6.09 -9.98 15.69
C LEU A 136 6.89 -9.55 16.93
N LYS A 137 7.52 -8.39 16.86
CA LYS A 137 8.35 -7.79 17.92
C LYS A 137 7.70 -6.56 18.57
N ALA A 138 6.69 -5.98 17.96
CA ALA A 138 6.00 -4.81 18.51
C ALA A 138 5.39 -5.11 19.87
N ARG A 139 5.30 -4.07 20.71
CA ARG A 139 4.71 -4.16 22.04
C ARG A 139 3.23 -4.53 21.93
N ARG A 140 2.83 -5.62 22.59
CA ARG A 140 1.44 -6.03 22.75
C ARG A 140 0.74 -5.18 23.80
N ILE A 141 -0.50 -4.81 23.53
CA ILE A 141 -1.36 -4.06 24.44
C ILE A 141 -2.58 -4.93 24.70
N GLU A 142 -2.67 -5.47 25.91
CA GLU A 142 -3.83 -6.20 26.38
C GLU A 142 -4.94 -5.21 26.73
N LEU A 143 -6.16 -5.49 26.29
CA LEU A 143 -7.38 -4.79 26.67
C LEU A 143 -8.23 -5.71 27.55
N ALA A 144 -9.03 -5.14 28.44
CA ALA A 144 -9.97 -5.95 29.21
C ALA A 144 -11.12 -6.42 28.30
N ASP A 145 -11.74 -7.56 28.62
CA ASP A 145 -12.82 -8.16 27.81
C ASP A 145 -14.02 -7.23 27.53
N LEU A 146 -14.22 -6.21 28.38
CA LEU A 146 -15.32 -5.24 28.27
C LEU A 146 -14.88 -3.89 27.69
N ASP A 147 -13.59 -3.70 27.38
CA ASP A 147 -13.09 -2.47 26.78
C ASP A 147 -13.50 -2.41 25.30
N ASP A 148 -13.94 -1.22 24.85
CA ASP A 148 -14.12 -0.96 23.42
C ASP A 148 -12.76 -0.72 22.77
N GLU A 149 -12.36 -1.59 21.85
CA GLU A 149 -11.06 -1.52 21.17
C GLU A 149 -10.87 -0.21 20.39
N MET A 150 -11.93 0.33 19.77
CA MET A 150 -11.84 1.56 18.99
C MET A 150 -11.63 2.76 19.91
N GLU A 151 -12.42 2.86 20.99
CA GLU A 151 -12.26 3.93 22.00
C GLU A 151 -10.90 3.82 22.70
N ALA A 152 -10.42 2.62 22.99
CA ALA A 152 -9.08 2.40 23.56
C ALA A 152 -7.95 2.94 22.67
N LEU A 153 -8.12 2.91 21.34
CA LEU A 153 -7.16 3.45 20.37
C LEU A 153 -7.29 4.98 20.24
N PHE A 154 -8.50 5.54 20.39
CA PHE A 154 -8.72 6.98 20.51
C PHE A 154 -8.06 7.54 21.75
N ASP A 155 -8.29 6.94 22.92
CA ASP A 155 -7.77 7.39 24.22
C ASP A 155 -6.23 7.37 24.29
N ARG A 156 -5.60 6.42 23.59
CA ARG A 156 -4.14 6.34 23.46
C ARG A 156 -3.60 7.32 22.43
N GLY A 157 -4.48 8.03 21.74
CA GLY A 157 -4.15 8.96 20.68
C GLY A 157 -3.41 8.26 19.55
N PHE A 158 -3.86 7.07 19.11
CA PHE A 158 -3.30 6.36 17.94
C PHE A 158 -4.04 6.68 16.64
N THR A 159 -5.15 7.42 16.72
CA THR A 159 -5.98 7.78 15.58
C THR A 159 -5.74 9.22 15.11
N ASP A 160 -6.11 9.48 13.87
CA ASP A 160 -6.11 10.80 13.22
C ASP A 160 -7.45 11.55 13.41
N GLY A 161 -8.24 11.16 14.40
CA GLY A 161 -9.60 11.67 14.63
C GLY A 161 -10.70 10.85 13.93
N LEU A 162 -10.33 9.87 13.10
CA LEU A 162 -11.24 8.87 12.55
C LEU A 162 -11.04 7.51 13.24
N PRO A 163 -12.07 6.64 13.31
CA PRO A 163 -11.89 5.28 13.77
C PRO A 163 -10.81 4.55 12.95
N VAL A 164 -10.10 3.65 13.61
CA VAL A 164 -9.07 2.80 13.00
C VAL A 164 -9.46 1.33 13.17
N VAL A 165 -8.94 0.47 12.30
CA VAL A 165 -9.06 -0.98 12.50
C VAL A 165 -8.07 -1.41 13.59
N PRO A 166 -8.49 -2.10 14.65
CA PRO A 166 -7.57 -2.59 15.67
C PRO A 166 -6.53 -3.54 15.07
N PRO A 167 -5.22 -3.27 15.24
CA PRO A 167 -4.16 -4.05 14.62
C PRO A 167 -3.84 -5.32 15.42
N THR A 168 -4.77 -6.27 15.45
CA THR A 168 -4.56 -7.59 16.09
C THR A 168 -3.45 -8.38 15.37
N GLU A 169 -2.88 -9.37 16.06
CA GLU A 169 -1.80 -10.19 15.50
C GLU A 169 -2.18 -10.84 14.17
N GLU A 170 -3.40 -11.38 14.09
CA GLU A 170 -3.94 -12.01 12.88
C GLU A 170 -3.94 -11.03 11.71
N ARG A 171 -4.44 -9.81 11.95
CA ARG A 171 -4.56 -8.77 10.92
C ARG A 171 -3.18 -8.27 10.47
N VAL A 172 -2.24 -8.12 11.40
CA VAL A 172 -0.87 -7.69 11.09
C VAL A 172 -0.12 -8.77 10.33
N LEU A 173 -0.22 -10.04 10.73
CA LEU A 173 0.43 -11.15 10.02
C LEU A 173 -0.14 -11.32 8.61
N ARG A 174 -1.45 -11.20 8.43
CA ARG A 174 -2.06 -11.18 7.09
C ARG A 174 -1.60 -9.97 6.28
N MET A 175 -1.47 -8.80 6.89
CA MET A 175 -0.95 -7.60 6.21
C MET A 175 0.47 -7.83 5.69
N LEU A 176 1.32 -8.50 6.47
CA LEU A 176 2.70 -8.82 6.11
C LEU A 176 2.83 -9.75 4.91
N GLU A 177 1.79 -10.54 4.57
CA GLU A 177 1.78 -11.34 3.33
C GLU A 177 1.82 -10.49 2.05
N GLY A 178 1.53 -9.19 2.19
CA GLY A 178 1.63 -8.22 1.11
C GLY A 178 3.06 -7.93 0.65
N THR A 179 4.07 -8.39 1.38
CA THR A 179 5.47 -8.15 1.04
C THR A 179 6.39 -9.34 1.29
N THR A 180 7.51 -9.39 0.58
CA THR A 180 8.58 -10.38 0.82
C THR A 180 9.62 -9.93 1.84
N ARG A 181 9.56 -8.67 2.28
CA ARG A 181 10.49 -8.08 3.25
C ARG A 181 10.29 -8.65 4.65
N ALA A 182 11.39 -8.75 5.40
CA ALA A 182 11.35 -9.29 6.76
C ALA A 182 10.62 -8.32 7.71
N PRO A 183 9.75 -8.81 8.63
CA PRO A 183 8.99 -7.93 9.53
C PRO A 183 9.84 -7.01 10.41
N ASP A 184 11.05 -7.44 10.78
CA ASP A 184 12.00 -6.71 11.62
C ASP A 184 12.96 -5.82 10.82
N GLU A 185 12.88 -5.84 9.49
CA GLU A 185 13.68 -4.98 8.63
C GLU A 185 13.33 -3.51 8.89
N VAL A 186 14.34 -2.70 9.21
CA VAL A 186 14.19 -1.24 9.38
C VAL A 186 14.10 -0.60 8.01
N VAL A 187 12.99 0.11 7.76
CA VAL A 187 12.71 0.78 6.49
C VAL A 187 13.25 2.20 6.50
N ALA A 188 13.07 2.93 7.61
CA ALA A 188 13.53 4.31 7.75
C ALA A 188 13.64 4.73 9.21
N VAL A 189 14.23 5.91 9.43
CA VAL A 189 14.15 6.65 10.71
C VAL A 189 13.14 7.78 10.52
N VAL A 190 12.01 7.72 11.22
CA VAL A 190 10.89 8.64 11.00
C VAL A 190 11.04 9.88 11.90
N PRO A 191 11.20 11.08 11.34
CA PRO A 191 11.24 12.31 12.14
C PRO A 191 9.81 12.79 12.50
N PRO A 192 9.67 13.70 13.47
CA PRO A 192 10.73 14.33 14.28
C PRO A 192 11.34 13.47 15.38
N ASP A 193 10.67 12.42 15.87
CA ASP A 193 11.16 11.66 17.04
C ASP A 193 12.41 10.82 16.73
N LEU A 194 12.75 10.69 15.44
CA LEU A 194 13.90 9.93 14.93
C LEU A 194 13.86 8.46 15.36
N VAL A 195 12.67 7.86 15.25
CA VAL A 195 12.41 6.47 15.62
C VAL A 195 12.53 5.57 14.41
N GLU A 196 13.26 4.47 14.54
CA GLU A 196 13.31 3.42 13.53
C GLU A 196 11.92 2.80 13.32
N VAL A 197 11.46 2.82 12.06
CA VAL A 197 10.24 2.14 11.63
C VAL A 197 10.60 0.86 10.88
N THR A 198 10.08 -0.26 11.37
CA THR A 198 10.22 -1.57 10.73
C THR A 198 9.05 -1.86 9.81
N VAL A 199 9.18 -2.88 8.95
CA VAL A 199 8.08 -3.39 8.12
C VAL A 199 6.86 -3.76 8.98
N GLU A 200 7.06 -4.40 10.13
CA GLU A 200 5.99 -4.70 11.10
C GLU A 200 5.26 -3.44 11.58
N LYS A 201 6.00 -2.38 11.95
CA LYS A 201 5.38 -1.12 12.40
C LYS A 201 4.62 -0.42 11.28
N ILE A 202 5.09 -0.52 10.03
CA ILE A 202 4.34 -0.02 8.86
C ILE A 202 3.07 -0.85 8.67
N ALA A 203 3.15 -2.18 8.74
CA ALA A 203 2.00 -3.07 8.62
C ALA A 203 0.94 -2.80 9.69
N ILE A 204 1.33 -2.55 10.95
CA ILE A 204 0.42 -2.13 12.03
C ILE A 204 -0.37 -0.87 11.63
N ASN A 205 0.32 0.18 11.17
CA ASN A 205 -0.34 1.42 10.76
C ASN A 205 -1.17 1.25 9.48
N ALA A 206 -0.76 0.37 8.56
CA ALA A 206 -1.53 0.02 7.37
C ALA A 206 -2.82 -0.71 7.73
N VAL A 207 -2.79 -1.64 8.69
CA VAL A 207 -4.00 -2.27 9.23
C VAL A 207 -4.90 -1.20 9.83
N MET A 208 -4.38 -0.34 10.70
CA MET A 208 -5.13 0.75 11.32
C MET A 208 -5.81 1.66 10.30
N ALA A 209 -5.14 1.98 9.20
CA ALA A 209 -5.70 2.77 8.10
C ALA A 209 -6.80 2.03 7.31
N GLY A 210 -6.86 0.70 7.41
CA GLY A 210 -7.78 -0.15 6.66
C GLY A 210 -7.24 -0.64 5.33
N CYS A 211 -5.91 -0.67 5.13
CA CYS A 211 -5.29 -1.21 3.92
C CYS A 211 -5.64 -2.69 3.70
N ARG A 212 -5.45 -3.16 2.46
CA ARG A 212 -5.32 -4.59 2.14
C ARG A 212 -3.83 -4.96 2.02
N PRO A 213 -3.45 -6.24 2.17
CA PRO A 213 -2.05 -6.66 2.08
C PRO A 213 -1.35 -6.17 0.81
N GLU A 214 -1.99 -6.25 -0.35
CA GLU A 214 -1.39 -5.81 -1.62
C GLU A 214 -1.14 -4.28 -1.71
N TYR A 215 -1.60 -3.49 -0.73
CA TYR A 215 -1.30 -2.07 -0.62
C TYR A 215 -0.04 -1.80 0.19
N LEU A 216 0.40 -2.77 1.02
CA LEU A 216 1.54 -2.61 1.92
C LEU A 216 2.83 -2.17 1.20
N PRO A 217 3.20 -2.75 0.04
CA PRO A 217 4.42 -2.30 -0.66
C PRO A 217 4.40 -0.83 -1.07
N TRP A 218 3.22 -0.30 -1.41
CA TRP A 218 3.05 1.13 -1.72
C TRP A 218 3.23 2.02 -0.49
N VAL A 219 2.75 1.57 0.68
CA VAL A 219 2.95 2.28 1.94
C VAL A 219 4.43 2.29 2.32
N ILE A 220 5.11 1.14 2.20
CA ILE A 220 6.55 1.01 2.47
C ILE A 220 7.35 1.96 1.59
N ALA A 221 7.15 1.91 0.26
CA ALA A 221 7.86 2.78 -0.67
C ALA A 221 7.56 4.28 -0.43
N ALA A 222 6.34 4.63 0.00
CA ALA A 222 6.00 6.00 0.35
C ALA A 222 6.70 6.46 1.64
N VAL A 223 6.80 5.60 2.65
CA VAL A 223 7.55 5.88 3.89
C VAL A 223 9.04 6.09 3.57
N GLU A 224 9.63 5.24 2.72
CA GLU A 224 11.01 5.42 2.25
C GLU A 224 11.21 6.73 1.49
N ALA A 225 10.22 7.15 0.70
CA ALA A 225 10.32 8.37 -0.08
C ALA A 225 10.23 9.63 0.79
N ILE A 226 9.34 9.66 1.80
CA ILE A 226 9.16 10.83 2.66
C ILE A 226 10.25 10.96 3.73
N CYS A 227 10.85 9.85 4.19
CA CYS A 227 11.89 9.84 5.21
C CYS A 227 13.29 10.05 4.61
N THR A 228 13.43 11.08 3.79
CA THR A 228 14.69 11.49 3.16
C THR A 228 14.98 12.95 3.45
N ASP A 229 16.25 13.35 3.41
CA ASP A 229 16.64 14.75 3.47
C ASP A 229 16.09 15.55 2.28
N GLU A 230 15.90 14.89 1.12
CA GLU A 230 15.36 15.50 -0.09
C GLU A 230 13.88 15.87 0.06
N PHE A 231 13.05 14.97 0.57
CA PHE A 231 11.63 15.27 0.81
C PHE A 231 11.42 16.11 2.06
N ASN A 232 12.25 15.90 3.09
CA ASN A 232 12.26 16.66 4.35
C ASN A 232 10.90 16.63 5.09
N ILE A 233 10.40 15.44 5.43
CA ILE A 233 9.13 15.31 6.16
C ILE A 233 9.14 16.05 7.50
N HIS A 234 10.30 16.18 8.18
CA HIS A 234 10.42 17.00 9.38
C HIS A 234 10.02 18.46 9.12
N GLY A 235 10.60 19.09 8.08
CA GLY A 235 10.27 20.45 7.70
C GLY A 235 8.81 20.62 7.26
N VAL A 236 8.27 19.63 6.57
CA VAL A 236 6.85 19.59 6.15
C VAL A 236 5.88 19.52 7.35
N LEU A 237 6.29 18.92 8.47
CA LEU A 237 5.51 18.94 9.72
C LEU A 237 5.70 20.26 10.48
N ALA A 238 6.94 20.75 10.57
CA ALA A 238 7.29 21.93 11.35
C ALA A 238 6.83 23.25 10.69
N THR A 239 6.49 23.25 9.40
CA THR A 239 6.00 24.44 8.70
C THR A 239 4.59 24.82 9.14
N THR A 240 4.32 26.13 9.11
CA THR A 240 3.00 26.70 9.37
C THR A 240 2.09 26.69 8.15
N MET A 241 2.60 26.29 6.98
CA MET A 241 1.82 26.12 5.76
C MET A 241 0.96 24.85 5.83
N PRO A 242 -0.24 24.85 5.22
CA PRO A 242 -1.14 23.71 5.24
C PRO A 242 -0.71 22.66 4.21
N VAL A 243 0.45 22.03 4.41
CA VAL A 243 1.01 21.03 3.49
C VAL A 243 1.16 19.66 4.14
N GLY A 244 1.23 18.63 3.32
CA GLY A 244 1.55 17.25 3.69
C GLY A 244 1.99 16.44 2.45
N PRO A 245 2.31 15.14 2.62
CA PRO A 245 2.63 14.28 1.50
C PRO A 245 1.45 14.09 0.54
N VAL A 246 1.67 14.41 -0.72
CA VAL A 246 0.82 14.08 -1.87
C VAL A 246 1.52 12.96 -2.63
N ILE A 247 0.87 11.82 -2.77
CA ILE A 247 1.44 10.60 -3.36
C ILE A 247 0.78 10.37 -4.72
N VAL A 248 1.57 10.41 -5.78
CA VAL A 248 1.13 10.09 -7.15
C VAL A 248 1.72 8.74 -7.53
N CYS A 249 0.85 7.77 -7.81
CA CYS A 249 1.24 6.41 -8.15
C CYS A 249 1.16 6.15 -9.66
N ASN A 250 2.14 5.42 -10.19
CA ASN A 250 2.32 5.09 -11.60
C ASN A 250 2.52 3.58 -11.81
N GLY A 251 2.27 3.13 -13.04
CA GLY A 251 2.55 1.78 -13.48
C GLY A 251 1.40 0.78 -13.29
N PRO A 252 1.56 -0.44 -13.83
CA PRO A 252 0.48 -1.43 -13.94
C PRO A 252 -0.07 -1.92 -12.60
N GLY A 253 0.74 -1.86 -11.54
CA GLY A 253 0.37 -2.25 -10.18
C GLY A 253 -0.76 -1.40 -9.59
N THR A 254 -0.88 -0.13 -10.01
CA THR A 254 -2.00 0.74 -9.57
C THR A 254 -3.36 0.14 -9.96
N ARG A 255 -3.49 -0.37 -11.20
CA ARG A 255 -4.69 -1.07 -11.68
C ARG A 255 -4.87 -2.42 -10.99
N ALA A 256 -3.77 -3.16 -10.76
CA ALA A 256 -3.82 -4.47 -10.11
C ALA A 256 -4.41 -4.41 -8.69
N ILE A 257 -4.14 -3.32 -7.96
CA ILE A 257 -4.68 -3.11 -6.61
C ILE A 257 -5.98 -2.28 -6.58
N GLY A 258 -6.48 -1.90 -7.76
CA GLY A 258 -7.73 -1.16 -7.92
C GLY A 258 -7.66 0.30 -7.48
N MET A 259 -6.51 0.98 -7.59
CA MET A 259 -6.44 2.44 -7.40
C MET A 259 -7.29 3.19 -8.42
N ASN A 260 -7.86 4.32 -7.99
CA ASN A 260 -8.63 5.19 -8.88
C ASN A 260 -7.76 6.32 -9.44
N ALA A 261 -7.77 6.46 -10.76
CA ALA A 261 -7.18 7.60 -11.48
C ALA A 261 -8.24 8.43 -12.24
N ALA A 262 -9.50 7.98 -12.23
CA ALA A 262 -10.56 8.50 -13.09
C ALA A 262 -11.47 9.50 -12.33
N GLY A 263 -12.79 9.44 -12.54
CA GLY A 263 -13.76 10.30 -11.86
C GLY A 263 -13.55 10.32 -10.35
N ASN A 264 -13.54 11.52 -9.75
CA ASN A 264 -13.27 11.73 -8.33
C ASN A 264 -11.88 11.21 -7.85
N ALA A 265 -10.85 11.20 -8.70
CA ALA A 265 -9.50 10.67 -8.38
C ALA A 265 -8.89 11.21 -7.08
N LEU A 266 -9.10 12.50 -6.79
CA LEU A 266 -8.55 13.18 -5.60
C LEU A 266 -9.50 13.15 -4.38
N GLY A 267 -10.65 12.46 -4.51
CA GLY A 267 -11.72 12.46 -3.51
C GLY A 267 -11.96 11.09 -2.89
N GLN A 268 -13.11 10.98 -2.22
CA GLN A 268 -13.55 9.76 -1.55
C GLN A 268 -13.98 8.63 -2.51
N GLY A 269 -14.13 7.42 -1.95
CA GLY A 269 -14.81 6.30 -2.62
C GLY A 269 -13.89 5.19 -3.15
N ASN A 270 -12.57 5.38 -3.09
CA ASN A 270 -11.61 4.32 -3.43
C ASN A 270 -10.75 3.94 -2.21
N ARG A 271 -10.74 2.65 -1.86
CA ARG A 271 -10.04 2.14 -0.68
C ARG A 271 -8.52 2.26 -0.81
N ALA A 272 -7.94 1.92 -1.95
CA ALA A 272 -6.50 1.99 -2.15
C ALA A 272 -5.99 3.44 -2.00
N ASN A 273 -6.59 4.39 -2.73
CA ASN A 273 -6.26 5.81 -2.65
C ASN A 273 -6.33 6.34 -1.20
N LEU A 274 -7.45 6.12 -0.52
CA LEU A 274 -7.65 6.67 0.83
C LEU A 274 -6.76 5.99 1.88
N THR A 275 -6.64 4.67 1.85
CA THR A 275 -5.96 3.93 2.92
C THR A 275 -4.44 3.98 2.78
N ILE A 276 -3.88 4.02 1.57
CA ILE A 276 -2.42 4.19 1.37
C ILE A 276 -1.97 5.55 1.91
N GLY A 277 -2.62 6.64 1.49
CA GLY A 277 -2.28 7.98 1.99
C GLY A 277 -2.47 8.10 3.51
N ARG A 278 -3.54 7.51 4.05
CA ARG A 278 -3.80 7.50 5.50
C ARG A 278 -2.78 6.68 6.28
N ALA A 279 -2.37 5.52 5.77
CA ALA A 279 -1.36 4.67 6.41
C ALA A 279 -0.03 5.40 6.55
N VAL A 280 0.40 6.12 5.51
CA VAL A 280 1.61 6.95 5.56
C VAL A 280 1.50 8.03 6.62
N GLN A 281 0.35 8.72 6.71
CA GLN A 281 0.11 9.73 7.75
C GLN A 281 0.11 9.11 9.16
N LEU A 282 -0.50 7.93 9.34
CA LEU A 282 -0.48 7.22 10.61
C LEU A 282 0.93 6.80 11.01
N VAL A 283 1.80 6.37 10.08
CA VAL A 283 3.22 6.10 10.38
C VAL A 283 3.93 7.36 10.87
N VAL A 284 3.80 8.48 10.14
CA VAL A 284 4.40 9.77 10.53
C VAL A 284 3.91 10.21 11.90
N ARG A 285 2.62 10.02 12.19
CA ARG A 285 1.98 10.42 13.43
C ARG A 285 2.35 9.51 14.61
N ASN A 286 2.22 8.19 14.45
CA ASN A 286 2.32 7.21 15.53
C ASN A 286 3.76 6.78 15.82
N VAL A 287 4.65 6.84 14.82
CA VAL A 287 6.06 6.49 14.97
C VAL A 287 6.93 7.75 14.99
N GLY A 288 6.66 8.70 14.10
CA GLY A 288 7.42 9.95 14.02
C GLY A 288 7.03 11.01 15.04
N GLY A 289 5.82 10.94 15.62
CA GLY A 289 5.32 11.94 16.56
C GLY A 289 4.69 13.18 15.91
N GLY A 290 4.40 13.15 14.60
CA GLY A 290 3.85 14.26 13.82
C GLY A 290 2.39 14.64 14.12
N ARG A 291 2.03 14.88 15.40
CA ARG A 291 0.65 15.20 15.83
C ARG A 291 0.28 16.68 15.65
N PRO A 292 -0.96 17.01 15.23
CA PRO A 292 -1.50 18.38 15.20
C PRO A 292 -1.42 19.10 16.55
N GLY A 293 -1.00 20.37 16.54
CA GLY A 293 -0.91 21.20 17.76
C GLY A 293 0.36 20.96 18.60
N GLU A 294 1.06 19.86 18.34
CA GLU A 294 2.34 19.51 18.94
C GLU A 294 3.47 19.81 17.94
N VAL A 295 3.86 18.82 17.14
CA VAL A 295 4.92 18.94 16.13
C VAL A 295 4.38 19.54 14.85
N ASP A 296 3.19 19.11 14.41
CA ASP A 296 2.58 19.69 13.22
C ASP A 296 2.10 21.11 13.55
N ARG A 297 2.76 22.09 12.92
CA ARG A 297 2.57 23.52 13.17
C ARG A 297 1.67 24.21 12.16
N ALA A 298 1.00 23.47 11.27
CA ALA A 298 0.14 24.07 10.26
C ALA A 298 -0.89 25.02 10.91
N THR A 299 -0.98 26.26 10.41
CA THR A 299 -1.86 27.29 10.97
C THR A 299 -3.35 26.98 10.76
N HIS A 300 -3.68 26.39 9.61
CA HIS A 300 -5.04 26.03 9.22
C HIS A 300 -5.21 24.53 8.92
N GLY A 301 -4.12 23.84 8.55
CA GLY A 301 -4.18 22.48 7.99
C GLY A 301 -4.83 22.41 6.61
N ASN A 302 -4.94 21.21 6.05
CA ASN A 302 -5.76 20.93 4.86
C ASN A 302 -6.37 19.51 4.96
N PRO A 303 -7.53 19.24 4.32
CA PRO A 303 -8.15 17.91 4.37
C PRO A 303 -7.27 16.75 3.87
N GLY A 304 -6.37 17.01 2.92
CA GLY A 304 -5.39 16.05 2.40
C GLY A 304 -4.33 15.61 3.42
N LYS A 305 -4.21 16.27 4.58
CA LYS A 305 -3.38 15.77 5.69
C LYS A 305 -3.93 14.49 6.34
N ILE A 306 -5.19 14.14 6.08
CA ILE A 306 -5.75 12.81 6.46
C ILE A 306 -5.27 11.76 5.46
N SER A 307 -5.41 12.04 4.17
CA SER A 307 -4.96 11.17 3.08
C SER A 307 -4.92 11.94 1.77
N PHE A 308 -3.81 11.81 1.03
CA PHE A 308 -3.70 12.36 -0.32
C PHE A 308 -2.84 11.45 -1.20
N CYS A 309 -3.46 10.40 -1.74
CA CYS A 309 -2.82 9.44 -2.63
C CYS A 309 -3.76 9.11 -3.80
N PHE A 310 -3.24 9.10 -5.02
CA PHE A 310 -4.01 8.79 -6.23
C PHE A 310 -3.10 8.23 -7.33
N ALA A 311 -3.69 7.50 -8.27
CA ALA A 311 -2.98 7.00 -9.44
C ALA A 311 -3.06 8.01 -10.60
N GLU A 312 -2.02 8.06 -11.42
CA GLU A 312 -2.08 8.73 -12.73
C GLU A 312 -2.86 7.88 -13.73
N LEU A 313 -3.67 8.54 -14.56
CA LEU A 313 -4.42 7.92 -15.64
C LEU A 313 -3.51 7.85 -16.88
N GLU A 314 -2.74 6.78 -17.00
CA GLU A 314 -1.76 6.61 -18.09
C GLU A 314 -2.44 6.23 -19.41
N ASP A 315 -3.51 5.44 -19.35
CA ASP A 315 -4.22 4.94 -20.54
C ASP A 315 -4.91 6.09 -21.29
N GLY A 316 -4.52 6.30 -22.56
CA GLY A 316 -5.07 7.37 -23.40
C GLY A 316 -4.58 8.78 -23.06
N SER A 317 -3.61 8.92 -22.15
CA SER A 317 -2.97 10.20 -21.86
C SER A 317 -2.09 10.67 -23.03
N PRO A 318 -2.12 11.97 -23.42
CA PRO A 318 -1.12 12.53 -24.33
C PRO A 318 0.23 12.77 -23.65
N PHE A 319 0.29 12.66 -22.31
CA PHE A 319 1.49 12.95 -21.54
C PHE A 319 2.19 11.65 -21.18
N THR A 320 3.52 11.62 -21.38
CA THR A 320 4.39 10.61 -20.76
C THR A 320 4.09 10.52 -19.27
N PRO A 321 3.98 9.34 -18.64
CA PRO A 321 3.69 9.23 -17.21
C PRO A 321 4.69 10.01 -16.34
N LEU A 322 4.25 10.53 -15.20
CA LEU A 322 5.05 11.34 -14.28
C LEU A 322 6.32 10.60 -13.88
N ALA A 323 6.20 9.38 -13.36
CA ALA A 323 7.36 8.58 -12.96
C ALA A 323 8.36 8.38 -14.11
N THR A 324 7.89 8.09 -15.32
CA THR A 324 8.73 7.96 -16.52
C THR A 324 9.43 9.27 -16.87
N SER A 325 8.72 10.40 -16.78
CA SER A 325 9.31 11.73 -16.99
C SER A 325 10.37 12.10 -15.94
N LEU A 326 10.35 11.43 -14.79
CA LEU A 326 11.34 11.54 -13.71
C LEU A 326 12.41 10.44 -13.75
N GLY A 327 12.50 9.71 -14.88
CA GLY A 327 13.57 8.75 -15.15
C GLY A 327 13.29 7.31 -14.71
N MET A 328 12.07 6.99 -14.28
CA MET A 328 11.70 5.59 -13.99
C MET A 328 11.40 4.81 -15.28
N PRO A 329 11.58 3.48 -15.28
CA PRO A 329 11.18 2.65 -16.41
C PRO A 329 9.66 2.71 -16.65
N THR A 330 9.23 2.70 -17.92
CA THR A 330 7.82 2.89 -18.31
C THR A 330 6.85 1.88 -17.67
N ASP A 331 7.26 0.62 -17.52
CA ASP A 331 6.40 -0.45 -17.00
C ASP A 331 6.62 -0.73 -15.51
N ALA A 332 7.39 0.12 -14.82
CA ALA A 332 7.67 -0.06 -13.42
C ALA A 332 6.57 0.52 -12.54
N ASN A 333 6.26 -0.17 -11.45
CA ASN A 333 5.47 0.41 -10.37
C ASN A 333 6.33 1.43 -9.64
N ALA A 334 5.85 2.66 -9.57
CA ALA A 334 6.56 3.74 -8.91
C ALA A 334 5.57 4.69 -8.24
N LEU A 335 6.06 5.42 -7.25
CA LEU A 335 5.34 6.55 -6.68
C LEU A 335 6.24 7.77 -6.60
N THR A 336 5.63 8.94 -6.73
CA THR A 336 6.26 10.24 -6.50
C THR A 336 5.57 10.92 -5.32
N VAL A 337 6.35 11.35 -4.34
CA VAL A 337 5.85 12.14 -3.20
C VAL A 337 6.18 13.62 -3.40
N PHE A 338 5.20 14.47 -3.10
CA PHE A 338 5.28 15.93 -3.20
C PHE A 338 4.74 16.59 -1.94
N ALA A 339 5.44 17.58 -1.38
CA ALA A 339 4.95 18.33 -0.21
C ALA A 339 3.91 19.37 -0.65
N GLY A 340 2.63 18.99 -0.65
CA GLY A 340 1.55 19.77 -1.26
C GLY A 340 0.42 20.19 -0.32
N GLU A 341 -0.26 21.28 -0.69
CA GLU A 341 -1.51 21.75 -0.07
C GLU A 341 -2.77 21.08 -0.68
N GLY A 342 -3.97 21.52 -0.28
CA GLY A 342 -5.22 21.06 -0.91
C GLY A 342 -5.35 21.48 -2.38
N PRO A 343 -6.08 20.71 -3.21
CA PRO A 343 -6.24 21.00 -4.63
C PRO A 343 -7.08 22.27 -4.87
N ARG A 344 -6.69 23.07 -5.86
CA ARG A 344 -7.44 24.22 -6.36
C ARG A 344 -7.96 23.93 -7.76
N CYS A 345 -9.27 24.04 -7.95
CA CYS A 345 -9.93 23.78 -9.24
C CYS A 345 -9.58 24.87 -10.26
N ILE A 346 -9.28 24.44 -11.48
CA ILE A 346 -9.08 25.23 -12.68
C ILE A 346 -10.26 24.95 -13.60
N VAL A 347 -10.97 25.99 -14.02
CA VAL A 347 -12.18 25.89 -14.84
C VAL A 347 -11.93 26.53 -16.20
N ASP A 348 -12.15 25.78 -17.28
CA ASP A 348 -12.21 26.36 -18.62
C ASP A 348 -13.19 25.60 -19.51
N GLN A 349 -14.46 26.01 -19.49
CA GLN A 349 -15.49 25.31 -20.25
C GLN A 349 -15.51 25.65 -21.75
N LEU A 350 -14.67 26.60 -22.20
CA LEU A 350 -14.79 27.22 -23.52
C LEU A 350 -13.60 26.96 -24.43
N ALA A 351 -12.38 26.84 -23.91
CA ALA A 351 -11.20 26.61 -24.73
C ALA A 351 -11.34 25.32 -25.55
N ARG A 352 -11.04 25.41 -26.85
CA ARG A 352 -11.02 24.28 -27.80
C ARG A 352 -9.72 24.20 -28.58
N ASP A 353 -8.82 25.15 -28.37
CA ASP A 353 -7.47 25.17 -28.88
C ASP A 353 -6.48 25.14 -27.70
N PRO A 354 -5.29 24.52 -27.89
CA PRO A 354 -4.33 24.33 -26.82
C PRO A 354 -3.71 25.65 -26.33
N ASP A 355 -3.55 26.65 -27.20
CA ASP A 355 -2.94 27.93 -26.84
C ASP A 355 -3.81 28.72 -25.85
N SER A 356 -5.11 28.79 -26.11
CA SER A 356 -6.10 29.40 -25.22
C SER A 356 -6.16 28.67 -23.87
N LEU A 357 -6.21 27.34 -23.88
CA LEU A 357 -6.22 26.55 -22.64
C LEU A 357 -4.92 26.70 -21.84
N ALA A 358 -3.77 26.74 -22.51
CA ALA A 358 -2.48 27.00 -21.88
C ALA A 358 -2.40 28.41 -21.28
N ASN A 359 -3.04 29.42 -21.90
CA ASN A 359 -3.19 30.75 -21.30
C ASN A 359 -4.00 30.69 -20.00
N THR A 360 -5.11 29.94 -19.97
CA THR A 360 -5.90 29.73 -18.75
C THR A 360 -5.08 29.05 -17.65
N PHE A 361 -4.36 27.98 -17.98
CA PHE A 361 -3.47 27.31 -17.03
C PHE A 361 -2.39 28.24 -16.49
N ALA A 362 -1.71 29.01 -17.35
CA ALA A 362 -0.71 29.98 -16.93
C ALA A 362 -1.32 31.06 -16.00
N ALA A 363 -2.50 31.58 -16.33
CA ALA A 363 -3.20 32.57 -15.50
C ALA A 363 -3.51 32.02 -14.10
N CYS A 364 -4.02 30.79 -14.00
CA CYS A 364 -4.29 30.13 -12.71
C CYS A 364 -2.99 29.84 -11.94
N LEU A 365 -1.99 29.24 -12.60
CA LEU A 365 -0.71 28.89 -11.99
C LEU A 365 0.06 30.10 -11.45
N ARG A 366 -0.06 31.28 -12.11
CA ARG A 366 0.52 32.54 -11.61
C ARG A 366 0.08 32.82 -10.17
N THR A 367 -1.15 32.48 -9.82
CA THR A 367 -1.74 32.77 -8.50
C THR A 367 -1.33 31.81 -7.38
N LEU A 368 -0.51 30.78 -7.65
CA LEU A 368 0.00 29.88 -6.61
C LEU A 368 0.59 30.68 -5.43
N HIS A 369 -0.06 30.55 -4.26
CA HIS A 369 0.17 31.23 -2.98
C HIS A 369 0.09 32.76 -3.02
N ASN A 370 0.84 33.37 -3.92
CA ASN A 370 0.86 34.80 -4.18
C ASN A 370 1.38 35.05 -5.60
N PRO A 371 0.72 35.90 -6.41
CA PRO A 371 1.15 36.19 -7.78
C PRO A 371 2.54 36.84 -7.90
N LYS A 372 3.06 37.41 -6.80
CA LYS A 372 4.36 38.09 -6.73
C LYS A 372 5.49 37.20 -6.18
N LEU A 373 5.15 36.04 -5.60
CA LEU A 373 6.14 35.07 -5.15
C LEU A 373 6.47 34.11 -6.29
N VAL A 374 7.71 34.17 -6.75
CA VAL A 374 8.22 33.39 -7.88
C VAL A 374 9.36 32.49 -7.43
N LEU A 375 9.62 31.43 -8.19
CA LEU A 375 10.73 30.48 -8.04
C LEU A 375 10.75 29.62 -6.77
N GLY A 376 10.14 30.06 -5.66
CA GLY A 376 10.24 29.40 -4.36
C GLY A 376 9.27 28.25 -4.13
N PHE A 377 8.31 28.01 -5.02
CA PHE A 377 7.30 26.97 -4.87
C PHE A 377 7.15 26.18 -6.16
N ASP A 378 7.06 24.86 -6.03
CA ASP A 378 6.72 23.95 -7.11
C ASP A 378 5.20 23.66 -7.10
N VAL A 379 4.69 22.99 -8.13
CA VAL A 379 3.26 22.68 -8.29
C VAL A 379 3.06 21.34 -8.99
N ILE A 380 2.02 20.60 -8.60
CA ILE A 380 1.43 19.56 -9.45
C ILE A 380 0.26 20.17 -10.23
N LEU A 381 0.33 20.13 -11.56
CA LEU A 381 -0.79 20.41 -12.44
C LEU A 381 -1.48 19.10 -12.81
N VAL A 382 -2.64 18.86 -12.22
CA VAL A 382 -3.49 17.71 -12.54
C VAL A 382 -4.40 18.08 -13.70
N VAL A 383 -4.08 17.59 -14.89
CA VAL A 383 -4.85 17.84 -16.11
C VAL A 383 -5.98 16.81 -16.20
N GLY A 384 -7.21 17.31 -16.29
CA GLY A 384 -8.39 16.47 -16.48
C GLY A 384 -8.51 15.95 -17.92
N PRO A 385 -9.16 14.80 -18.16
CA PRO A 385 -9.23 14.18 -19.49
C PRO A 385 -9.75 15.08 -20.61
N GLU A 386 -10.78 15.90 -20.36
CA GLU A 386 -11.32 16.79 -21.40
C GLU A 386 -10.36 17.92 -21.79
N HIS A 387 -9.57 18.43 -20.84
CA HIS A 387 -8.49 19.38 -21.12
C HIS A 387 -7.30 18.69 -21.79
N ALA A 388 -6.95 17.48 -21.36
CA ALA A 388 -5.90 16.68 -21.99
C ALA A 388 -6.22 16.39 -23.46
N ARG A 389 -7.49 16.12 -23.80
CA ARG A 389 -7.95 15.90 -25.18
C ARG A 389 -7.66 17.10 -26.09
N VAL A 390 -7.86 18.32 -25.62
CA VAL A 390 -7.55 19.55 -26.40
C VAL A 390 -6.06 19.60 -26.79
N PHE A 391 -5.17 19.22 -25.88
CA PHE A 391 -3.74 19.12 -26.16
C PHE A 391 -3.41 17.96 -27.09
N ALA A 392 -4.00 16.78 -26.85
CA ALA A 392 -3.79 15.58 -27.66
C ALA A 392 -4.18 15.81 -29.13
N GLU A 393 -5.34 16.42 -29.38
CA GLU A 393 -5.85 16.71 -30.73
C GLU A 393 -4.97 17.70 -31.50
N ALA A 394 -4.26 18.57 -30.79
CA ALA A 394 -3.28 19.48 -31.37
C ALA A 394 -1.85 18.90 -31.42
N GLY A 395 -1.66 17.64 -31.01
CA GLY A 395 -0.36 16.97 -30.97
C GLY A 395 0.59 17.51 -29.90
N TRP A 396 0.07 18.14 -28.83
CA TRP A 396 0.89 18.59 -27.70
C TRP A 396 1.12 17.43 -26.74
N ASP A 397 2.39 17.13 -26.50
CA ASP A 397 2.84 16.23 -25.45
C ASP A 397 3.20 17.00 -24.16
N ARG A 398 3.74 16.27 -23.17
CA ARG A 398 4.16 16.82 -21.87
C ARG A 398 5.17 17.95 -22.04
N ASP A 399 6.19 17.73 -22.87
CA ASP A 399 7.32 18.64 -23.04
C ASP A 399 6.86 19.92 -23.73
N ARG A 400 5.99 19.80 -24.75
CA ARG A 400 5.39 20.95 -25.41
C ARG A 400 4.54 21.77 -24.44
N LEU A 401 3.66 21.13 -23.66
CA LEU A 401 2.84 21.84 -22.67
C LEU A 401 3.72 22.56 -21.64
N LEU A 402 4.74 21.91 -21.09
CA LEU A 402 5.66 22.52 -20.13
C LEU A 402 6.41 23.71 -20.72
N ALA A 403 6.93 23.60 -21.94
CA ALA A 403 7.61 24.70 -22.62
C ALA A 403 6.68 25.90 -22.83
N GLU A 404 5.45 25.66 -23.25
CA GLU A 404 4.44 26.69 -23.50
C GLU A 404 3.96 27.38 -22.21
N LEU A 405 3.83 26.62 -21.11
CA LEU A 405 3.56 27.19 -19.77
C LEU A 405 4.74 28.03 -19.27
N HIS A 406 5.97 27.53 -19.39
CA HIS A 406 7.16 28.28 -18.98
C HIS A 406 7.32 29.60 -19.74
N ALA A 407 7.02 29.62 -21.04
CA ALA A 407 7.06 30.83 -21.85
C ALA A 407 6.00 31.86 -21.42
N ARG A 408 4.76 31.41 -21.12
CA ARG A 408 3.66 32.27 -20.65
C ARG A 408 3.82 32.77 -19.23
N LEU A 409 4.63 32.08 -18.42
CA LEU A 409 4.87 32.37 -17.01
C LEU A 409 6.15 33.19 -16.78
N GLN A 410 6.60 33.92 -17.81
CA GLN A 410 7.64 34.95 -17.68
C GLN A 410 6.99 36.26 -17.22
N LEU A 411 7.37 36.73 -16.03
CA LEU A 411 6.71 37.85 -15.34
C LEU A 411 7.67 39.04 -15.23
N SER A 412 7.14 40.24 -15.46
CA SER A 412 7.91 41.48 -15.33
C SER A 412 8.21 41.79 -13.87
N GLY A 413 9.47 42.08 -13.55
CA GLY A 413 9.89 42.51 -12.22
C GLY A 413 9.14 43.75 -11.73
N GLU A 414 8.68 44.62 -12.62
CA GLU A 414 7.88 45.82 -12.27
C GLU A 414 6.57 45.47 -11.56
N GLU A 415 5.97 44.34 -11.92
CA GLU A 415 4.75 43.83 -11.29
C GLU A 415 5.05 43.06 -9.99
N LEU A 416 6.26 42.49 -9.88
CA LEU A 416 6.67 41.59 -8.81
C LEU A 416 7.31 42.29 -7.62
N VAL A 417 7.94 43.46 -7.80
CA VAL A 417 8.68 44.14 -6.72
C VAL A 417 7.77 44.54 -5.56
N ARG A 418 8.32 44.49 -4.34
CA ARG A 418 7.60 44.90 -3.11
C ARG A 418 6.96 46.27 -3.26
N GLY A 419 5.71 46.39 -2.81
CA GLY A 419 4.90 47.62 -2.93
C GLY A 419 4.20 47.81 -4.28
N ALA A 420 4.63 47.13 -5.36
CA ALA A 420 3.90 47.16 -6.63
C ALA A 420 2.44 46.71 -6.44
N HIS A 421 1.52 47.42 -7.09
CA HIS A 421 0.07 47.24 -6.96
C HIS A 421 -0.47 47.39 -5.53
N GLY A 422 0.27 48.08 -4.64
CA GLY A 422 -0.11 48.22 -3.23
C GLY A 422 0.09 46.95 -2.39
N ILE A 423 0.79 45.94 -2.93
CA ILE A 423 1.06 44.67 -2.24
C ILE A 423 2.47 44.72 -1.65
N ALA A 424 2.56 44.66 -0.31
CA ALA A 424 3.84 44.73 0.40
C ALA A 424 4.81 43.61 0.00
N GLU A 425 4.30 42.39 -0.21
CA GLU A 425 5.09 41.22 -0.61
C GLU A 425 5.60 41.33 -2.05
N GLY A 426 6.73 40.70 -2.34
CA GLY A 426 7.33 40.65 -3.67
C GLY A 426 8.84 40.47 -3.66
N ILE A 427 9.43 40.55 -4.86
CA ILE A 427 10.88 40.47 -5.04
C ILE A 427 11.58 41.76 -4.60
N PRO A 428 12.89 41.73 -4.29
CA PRO A 428 13.68 42.93 -4.00
C PRO A 428 13.67 43.96 -5.14
N GLU A 429 13.71 45.24 -4.78
CA GLU A 429 13.63 46.37 -5.73
C GLU A 429 14.70 46.34 -6.84
N HIS A 430 15.91 45.83 -6.55
CA HIS A 430 16.99 45.73 -7.54
C HIS A 430 16.68 44.77 -8.70
N LEU A 431 15.64 43.94 -8.59
CA LEU A 431 15.17 43.04 -9.65
C LEU A 431 14.02 43.63 -10.48
N ARG A 432 13.64 44.90 -10.29
CA ARG A 432 12.52 45.56 -10.99
C ARG A 432 12.57 45.38 -12.51
N SER A 433 13.74 45.53 -13.12
CA SER A 433 13.89 45.45 -14.58
C SER A 433 14.13 44.03 -15.10
N ALA A 434 14.12 43.02 -14.23
CA ALA A 434 14.29 41.63 -14.63
C ALA A 434 12.97 41.04 -15.14
N THR A 435 13.08 40.02 -16.00
CA THR A 435 11.97 39.10 -16.28
C THR A 435 12.25 37.80 -15.55
N LEU A 436 11.32 37.35 -14.72
CA LEU A 436 11.50 36.18 -13.86
C LEU A 436 10.42 35.12 -14.14
N PRO A 437 10.77 33.83 -14.20
CA PRO A 437 9.77 32.79 -14.31
C PRO A 437 8.99 32.61 -13.01
N LYS A 438 7.70 32.29 -13.09
CA LYS A 438 6.89 31.90 -11.91
C LYS A 438 7.47 30.67 -11.21
N PHE A 439 7.89 29.66 -11.96
CA PHE A 439 8.42 28.39 -11.45
C PHE A 439 9.86 28.19 -11.91
N ARG A 440 10.69 27.60 -11.06
CA ARG A 440 12.02 27.14 -11.48
C ARG A 440 11.90 26.08 -12.59
N PRO A 441 12.97 25.82 -13.38
CA PRO A 441 13.01 24.66 -14.27
C PRO A 441 12.66 23.36 -13.52
N GLY A 442 11.73 22.58 -14.06
CA GLY A 442 11.21 21.36 -13.42
C GLY A 442 10.27 21.59 -12.23
N GLY A 443 9.85 22.84 -11.96
CA GLY A 443 8.94 23.17 -10.85
C GLY A 443 7.45 22.92 -11.14
N ILE A 444 7.09 22.49 -12.35
CA ILE A 444 5.73 22.11 -12.73
C ILE A 444 5.73 20.60 -13.01
N LEU A 445 5.02 19.84 -12.19
CA LEU A 445 4.80 18.41 -12.38
C LEU A 445 3.44 18.21 -13.03
N VAL A 446 3.39 17.81 -14.30
CA VAL A 446 2.13 17.50 -14.99
C VAL A 446 1.69 16.09 -14.63
N VAL A 447 0.42 15.90 -14.29
CA VAL A 447 -0.18 14.60 -13.99
C VAL A 447 -1.53 14.52 -14.69
N HIS A 448 -1.83 13.43 -15.38
CA HIS A 448 -3.15 13.21 -15.97
C HIS A 448 -4.03 12.41 -15.01
N ALA A 449 -5.17 12.97 -14.57
CA ALA A 449 -6.13 12.24 -13.74
C ALA A 449 -7.49 12.95 -13.74
N GLY A 450 -8.57 12.21 -13.47
CA GLY A 450 -9.92 12.77 -13.32
C GLY A 450 -10.97 12.11 -14.20
N GLY A 451 -12.19 12.63 -14.14
CA GLY A 451 -13.33 12.09 -14.90
C GLY A 451 -13.33 12.55 -16.35
N GLY A 452 -13.80 11.69 -17.27
CA GLY A 452 -13.97 12.01 -18.70
C GLY A 452 -15.12 12.96 -19.03
N ALA A 453 -15.67 13.66 -18.05
CA ALA A 453 -16.76 14.61 -18.23
C ALA A 453 -16.53 15.83 -17.34
N GLY A 454 -16.77 17.02 -17.91
CA GLY A 454 -16.50 18.30 -17.27
C GLY A 454 -15.13 18.86 -17.64
N LEU A 455 -15.10 20.15 -17.97
CA LEU A 455 -13.90 20.85 -18.41
C LEU A 455 -13.20 21.50 -17.20
N PHE A 456 -12.58 20.64 -16.41
CA PHE A 456 -11.93 20.97 -15.16
C PHE A 456 -10.53 20.35 -15.07
N SER A 457 -9.64 21.05 -14.38
CA SER A 457 -8.33 20.55 -13.98
C SER A 457 -8.05 21.04 -12.55
N ALA A 458 -6.92 20.67 -11.96
CA ALA A 458 -6.56 21.16 -10.66
C ALA A 458 -5.07 21.50 -10.58
N MET A 459 -4.71 22.39 -9.67
CA MET A 459 -3.34 22.57 -9.23
C MET A 459 -3.22 22.27 -7.74
N ILE A 460 -2.10 21.67 -7.36
CA ILE A 460 -1.73 21.36 -5.97
C ILE A 460 -0.45 22.13 -5.69
N GLY A 461 -0.54 23.16 -4.86
CA GLY A 461 0.58 24.02 -4.54
C GLY A 461 1.60 23.35 -3.63
N GLY A 462 2.88 23.58 -3.87
CA GLY A 462 3.96 23.04 -3.03
C GLY A 462 4.26 23.89 -1.79
N TRP A 463 5.02 23.30 -0.88
CA TRP A 463 5.82 24.05 0.10
C TRP A 463 7.06 24.69 -0.58
N ALA A 464 7.92 25.33 0.23
CA ALA A 464 9.20 25.85 -0.22
C ALA A 464 9.98 24.73 -0.93
N ASN A 465 10.53 25.02 -2.11
CA ASN A 465 11.27 24.05 -2.91
C ASN A 465 12.78 24.08 -2.63
N GLY A 466 13.49 23.07 -3.15
CA GLY A 466 14.95 23.03 -3.10
C GLY A 466 15.49 22.76 -1.70
N ASP A 467 16.74 23.17 -1.46
CA ASP A 467 17.48 22.84 -0.22
C ASP A 467 16.92 23.49 1.04
N ILE A 468 16.13 24.56 0.88
CA ILE A 468 15.46 25.25 2.00
C ILE A 468 14.14 24.58 2.42
N GLY A 469 13.64 23.63 1.64
CA GLY A 469 12.32 23.04 1.83
C GLY A 469 12.27 21.58 1.43
N SER A 470 11.48 21.25 0.41
CA SER A 470 11.23 19.88 -0.06
C SER A 470 11.44 19.75 -1.56
N LYS A 471 11.95 18.60 -2.00
CA LYS A 471 12.04 18.17 -3.39
C LYS A 471 11.11 16.97 -3.61
N PRO A 472 10.44 16.87 -4.77
CA PRO A 472 9.71 15.66 -5.11
C PRO A 472 10.66 14.45 -5.14
N VAL A 473 10.25 13.34 -4.52
CA VAL A 473 11.04 12.11 -4.49
C VAL A 473 10.26 10.99 -5.17
N THR A 474 10.90 10.32 -6.13
CA THR A 474 10.33 9.15 -6.82
C THR A 474 11.04 7.89 -6.38
N ARG A 475 10.26 6.84 -6.08
CA ARG A 475 10.76 5.51 -5.70
C ARG A 475 10.02 4.42 -6.48
N LEU A 476 10.74 3.36 -6.78
CA LEU A 476 10.15 2.11 -7.26
C LEU A 476 9.38 1.44 -6.12
N VAL A 477 8.31 0.74 -6.47
CA VAL A 477 7.54 -0.09 -5.55
C VAL A 477 7.94 -1.54 -5.76
N GLY A 478 8.69 -2.09 -4.81
CA GLY A 478 9.09 -3.51 -4.78
C GLY A 478 7.98 -4.43 -4.28
N ASN A 479 8.21 -5.75 -4.33
CA ASN A 479 7.33 -6.75 -3.71
C ASN A 479 7.77 -7.03 -2.27
#